data_AF-A0A954FNH6-F1
#
_entry.id   AF-A0A954FNH6-F1
#
_cell.length_a   1.000
_cell.length_b   1.000
_cell.length_c   1.000
_cell.angle_alpha   90.00
_cell.angle_beta   90.00
_cell.angle_gamma   90.00
#
_symmetry.space_group_name_H-M   'P 1'
#
loop_
_entity.id
_entity.type
_entity.pdbx_description
1 polymer ?
#
loop_
_entity_poly.entity_id
_entity_poly.type
_entity_poly.pdbx_seq_one_letter_code
_entity_poly.pdbx_strand_id
1 'polypeptide(L)'
;AVVVPAILLLVMNRQDIYPRYFLIGTLLFQLSLARWIASLLETEDGPQRRYQQLAGGALLVAFVAANATLDRQLIVLQRGHYEDAIRWLQDHAESERILLGVDHPLRHRFPLGYYVARTEIGERLQLATRSEQVPDWLLVHDLNRIAQPSETVTSATGVQFRLQKIFRTAPLSGWNLLIYRRDNSE
;
A
#
# COMPACT_ATOMS: atom_id res chain seq x y z
N ALA A 1 32.00 -1.39 -4.07
CA ALA A 1 30.66 -1.52 -4.67
C ALA A 1 29.49 -0.98 -3.80
N VAL A 2 29.69 -0.68 -2.51
CA VAL A 2 28.60 -0.21 -1.59
C VAL A 2 28.39 1.32 -1.58
N VAL A 3 29.36 2.09 -2.07
CA VAL A 3 29.35 3.57 -2.00
C VAL A 3 28.26 4.20 -2.86
N VAL A 4 28.02 3.67 -4.07
CA VAL A 4 27.01 4.23 -4.99
C VAL A 4 25.57 4.06 -4.46
N PRO A 5 25.14 2.89 -3.95
CA PRO A 5 23.83 2.76 -3.29
C PRO A 5 23.67 3.68 -2.07
N ALA A 6 24.72 3.84 -1.26
CA ALA A 6 24.67 4.70 -0.08
C ALA A 6 24.52 6.19 -0.46
N ILE A 7 25.23 6.64 -1.51
CA ILE A 7 25.08 8.00 -2.05
C ILE A 7 23.69 8.18 -2.66
N LEU A 8 23.17 7.20 -3.40
CA LEU A 8 21.81 7.26 -3.95
C LEU A 8 20.75 7.35 -2.85
N LEU A 9 20.93 6.67 -1.71
CA LEU A 9 20.04 6.80 -0.54
C LEU A 9 20.08 8.21 0.09
N LEU A 10 21.19 8.94 -0.04
CA LEU A 10 21.34 10.29 0.48
C LEU A 10 20.82 11.36 -0.50
N VAL A 11 20.90 11.10 -1.80
CA VAL A 11 20.57 12.08 -2.85
C VAL A 11 19.14 11.92 -3.38
N MET A 12 18.60 10.70 -3.46
CA MET A 12 17.27 10.48 -3.99
C MET A 12 16.18 10.84 -2.97
N ASN A 13 15.09 11.43 -3.47
CA ASN A 13 13.90 11.64 -2.66
C ASN A 13 13.34 10.28 -2.22
N ARG A 14 12.99 10.17 -0.92
CA ARG A 14 12.52 8.93 -0.28
C ARG A 14 11.27 8.33 -0.95
N GLN A 15 10.56 9.12 -1.76
CA GLN A 15 9.34 8.74 -2.48
C GLN A 15 9.59 7.87 -3.72
N ASP A 16 10.80 7.88 -4.28
CA ASP A 16 11.12 7.12 -5.51
C ASP A 16 11.70 5.72 -5.24
N ILE A 17 12.11 5.48 -3.98
CA ILE A 17 12.74 4.24 -3.58
C ILE A 17 11.67 3.28 -3.04
N TYR A 18 11.27 2.33 -3.87
CA TYR A 18 10.31 1.31 -3.48
C TYR A 18 10.97 0.20 -2.65
N PRO A 19 10.31 -0.30 -1.58
CA PRO A 19 10.81 -1.42 -0.77
C PRO A 19 11.19 -2.65 -1.59
N ARG A 20 10.53 -2.88 -2.74
CA ARG A 20 10.81 -4.02 -3.62
C ARG A 20 12.26 -4.09 -4.11
N TYR A 21 12.95 -2.95 -4.21
CA TYR A 21 14.35 -2.91 -4.64
C TYR A 21 15.29 -3.53 -3.61
N PHE A 22 14.85 -3.66 -2.36
CA PHE A 22 15.64 -4.25 -1.30
C PHE A 22 15.32 -5.72 -1.03
N LEU A 23 14.40 -6.36 -1.76
CA LEU A 23 13.95 -7.74 -1.43
C LEU A 23 15.11 -8.73 -1.32
N ILE A 24 16.05 -8.69 -2.26
CA ILE A 24 17.23 -9.55 -2.24
C ILE A 24 18.14 -9.21 -1.06
N GLY A 25 18.37 -7.91 -0.82
CA GLY A 25 19.17 -7.44 0.31
C GLY A 25 18.56 -7.83 1.66
N THR A 26 17.25 -7.68 1.82
CA THR A 26 16.48 -8.08 2.99
C THR A 26 16.55 -9.59 3.21
N LEU A 27 16.41 -10.41 2.15
CA LEU A 27 16.54 -11.86 2.25
C LEU A 27 17.92 -12.27 2.76
N LEU A 28 18.99 -11.75 2.14
CA LEU A 28 20.37 -12.05 2.54
C LEU A 28 20.67 -11.56 3.96
N PHE A 29 20.15 -10.39 4.33
CA PHE A 29 20.24 -9.86 5.69
C PHE A 29 19.53 -10.78 6.69
N GLN A 30 18.31 -11.25 6.39
CA GLN A 30 17.57 -12.16 7.26
C GLN A 30 18.31 -13.48 7.48
N LEU A 31 18.89 -14.07 6.41
CA LEU A 31 19.70 -15.28 6.53
C LEU A 31 20.96 -15.06 7.38
N SER A 32 21.62 -13.91 7.19
CA SER A 32 22.82 -13.55 7.97
C SER A 32 22.49 -13.33 9.44
N LEU A 33 21.38 -12.63 9.72
CA LEU A 33 20.86 -12.39 11.06
C LEU A 33 20.48 -13.71 11.74
N ALA A 34 19.78 -14.60 11.04
CA ALA A 34 19.40 -15.91 11.55
C ALA A 34 20.63 -16.75 11.93
N ARG A 35 21.66 -16.79 11.06
CA ARG A 35 22.91 -17.48 11.34
C ARG A 35 23.64 -16.89 12.56
N TRP A 36 23.66 -15.56 12.67
CA TRP A 36 24.27 -14.90 13.82
C TRP A 36 23.54 -15.23 15.13
N ILE A 37 22.20 -15.16 15.14
CA ILE A 37 21.39 -15.54 16.31
C ILE A 37 21.63 -17.02 16.66
N ALA A 38 21.65 -17.91 15.68
CA ALA A 38 21.95 -19.33 15.90
C ALA A 38 23.32 -19.53 16.55
N SER A 39 24.36 -18.82 16.10
CA SER A 39 25.70 -18.91 16.69
C SER A 39 25.76 -18.48 18.17
N LEU A 40 24.91 -17.54 18.58
CA LEU A 40 24.78 -17.13 20.00
C LEU A 40 24.07 -18.19 20.85
N LEU A 41 23.21 -19.00 20.24
CA LEU A 41 22.46 -20.05 20.92
C LEU A 41 23.27 -21.36 21.02
N GLU A 42 24.12 -21.62 20.03
CA GLU A 42 24.96 -22.81 19.88
C GLU A 42 26.33 -22.70 20.58
N THR A 43 26.62 -21.60 21.29
CA THR A 43 27.96 -21.38 21.86
C THR A 43 28.34 -22.46 22.89
N GLU A 44 29.58 -22.94 22.79
CA GLU A 44 30.16 -23.99 23.64
C GLU A 44 30.27 -23.58 25.12
N ASP A 45 30.53 -24.58 25.97
CA ASP A 45 30.57 -24.41 27.42
C ASP A 45 31.62 -23.38 27.87
N GLY A 46 31.14 -22.31 28.50
CA GLY A 46 31.96 -21.25 29.07
C GLY A 46 31.13 -20.32 29.97
N PRO A 47 31.78 -19.49 30.80
CA PRO A 47 31.08 -18.60 31.74
C PRO A 47 30.17 -17.57 31.05
N GLN A 48 30.39 -17.29 29.76
CA GLN A 48 29.60 -16.35 28.97
C GLN A 48 28.36 -16.98 28.29
N ARG A 49 28.26 -18.32 28.25
CA ARG A 49 27.21 -19.05 27.51
C ARG A 49 25.80 -18.60 27.87
N ARG A 50 25.50 -18.46 29.16
CA ARG A 50 24.17 -18.05 29.63
C ARG A 50 23.79 -16.66 29.11
N TYR A 51 24.73 -15.71 29.11
CA TYR A 51 24.46 -14.36 28.63
C TYR A 51 24.22 -14.33 27.12
N GLN A 52 25.00 -15.10 26.35
CA GLN A 52 24.83 -15.19 24.89
C GLN A 52 23.50 -15.84 24.51
N GLN A 53 23.10 -16.91 25.20
CA GLN A 53 21.82 -17.56 24.97
C GLN A 53 20.63 -16.66 25.32
N LEU A 54 20.70 -15.93 26.43
CA LEU A 54 19.68 -14.95 26.79
C LEU A 54 19.59 -13.82 25.76
N ALA A 55 20.74 -13.30 25.30
CA ALA A 55 20.77 -12.27 24.27
C ALA A 55 20.20 -12.78 22.93
N GLY A 56 20.63 -13.96 22.47
CA GLY A 56 20.13 -14.59 21.24
C GLY A 56 18.63 -14.88 21.32
N GLY A 57 18.16 -15.42 22.43
CA GLY A 57 16.74 -15.68 22.68
C GLY A 57 15.91 -14.39 22.71
N ALA A 58 16.40 -13.36 23.41
CA ALA A 58 15.74 -12.05 23.45
C ALA A 58 15.66 -11.40 22.05
N LEU A 59 16.74 -11.46 21.27
CA LEU A 59 16.77 -10.97 19.90
C LEU A 59 15.78 -11.70 18.99
N LEU A 60 15.70 -13.03 19.11
CA LEU A 60 14.74 -13.84 18.36
C LEU A 60 13.30 -13.47 18.71
N VAL A 61 12.98 -13.39 20.00
CA VAL A 61 11.64 -13.00 20.48
C VAL A 61 11.28 -11.60 19.99
N ALA A 62 12.20 -10.64 20.11
CA ALA A 62 11.99 -9.28 19.63
C ALA A 62 11.75 -9.25 18.11
N PHE A 63 12.52 -10.01 17.33
CA PHE A 63 12.34 -10.11 15.89
C PHE A 63 10.98 -10.68 15.51
N VAL A 64 10.56 -11.79 16.13
CA VAL A 64 9.26 -12.42 15.88
C VAL A 64 8.11 -11.49 16.28
N ALA A 65 8.20 -10.85 17.45
CA ALA A 65 7.18 -9.92 17.93
C ALA A 65 7.03 -8.69 17.02
N ALA A 66 8.14 -8.15 16.51
CA ALA A 66 8.13 -7.04 15.57
C ALA A 66 7.43 -7.42 14.25
N ASN A 67 7.74 -8.59 13.69
CA ASN A 67 7.08 -9.08 12.47
C ASN A 67 5.60 -9.40 12.69
N ALA A 68 5.25 -10.05 13.81
CA ALA A 68 3.86 -10.34 14.15
C ALA A 68 3.00 -9.07 14.27
N THR A 69 3.58 -7.96 14.75
CA THR A 69 2.90 -6.66 14.81
C THR A 69 2.60 -6.13 13.41
N LEU A 70 3.54 -6.27 12.47
CA LEU A 70 3.36 -5.87 11.07
C LEU A 70 2.34 -6.77 10.35
N ASP A 71 2.38 -8.08 10.59
CA ASP A 71 1.43 -9.04 10.03
C ASP A 71 0.01 -8.76 10.55
N ARG A 72 -0.14 -8.43 11.82
CA ARG A 72 -1.43 -8.01 12.39
C ARG A 72 -1.97 -6.77 11.68
N GLN A 73 -1.13 -5.77 11.42
CA GLN A 73 -1.55 -4.58 10.66
C GLN A 73 -2.00 -4.96 9.24
N LEU A 74 -1.29 -5.89 8.59
CA LEU A 74 -1.65 -6.36 7.26
C LEU A 74 -2.99 -7.11 7.25
N ILE A 75 -3.27 -7.92 8.27
CA ILE A 75 -4.54 -8.64 8.39
C ILE A 75 -5.70 -7.66 8.61
N VAL A 76 -5.50 -6.65 9.45
CA VAL A 76 -6.55 -5.66 9.80
C VAL A 76 -6.79 -4.68 8.66
N LEU A 77 -5.74 -4.11 8.07
CA LEU A 77 -5.84 -3.05 7.05
C LEU A 77 -5.89 -3.60 5.62
N GLN A 78 -5.67 -4.90 5.43
CA GLN A 78 -5.65 -5.57 4.14
C GLN A 78 -4.67 -4.92 3.13
N ARG A 79 -4.72 -5.34 1.85
CA ARG A 79 -3.78 -4.93 0.78
C ARG A 79 -4.36 -3.89 -0.19
N GLY A 80 -5.46 -3.26 0.19
CA GLY A 80 -6.22 -2.35 -0.65
C GLY A 80 -7.70 -2.71 -0.56
N HIS A 81 -8.46 -1.82 0.07
CA HIS A 81 -9.89 -1.88 0.30
C HIS A 81 -10.69 -1.67 -1.00
N TYR A 82 -10.34 -2.35 -2.09
CA TYR A 82 -11.03 -2.23 -3.37
C TYR A 82 -12.48 -2.71 -3.26
N GLU A 83 -12.72 -3.80 -2.54
CA GLU A 83 -14.07 -4.29 -2.26
C GLU A 83 -14.90 -3.24 -1.52
N ASP A 84 -14.34 -2.65 -0.47
CA ASP A 84 -15.04 -1.62 0.31
C ASP A 84 -15.24 -0.33 -0.48
N ALA A 85 -14.27 0.07 -1.32
CA ALA A 85 -14.38 1.20 -2.22
C ALA A 85 -15.50 1.00 -3.25
N ILE A 86 -15.61 -0.21 -3.80
CA ILE A 86 -16.64 -0.57 -4.77
C ILE A 86 -18.02 -0.62 -4.11
N ARG A 87 -18.14 -1.24 -2.93
CA ARG A 87 -19.39 -1.24 -2.15
C ARG A 87 -19.82 0.18 -1.78
N TRP A 88 -18.87 0.99 -1.33
CA TRP A 88 -19.14 2.38 -0.99
C TRP A 88 -19.65 3.16 -2.22
N LEU A 89 -19.07 2.96 -3.41
CA LEU A 89 -19.59 3.53 -4.65
C LEU A 89 -20.98 3.02 -4.99
N GLN A 90 -21.26 1.73 -4.80
CA GLN A 90 -22.59 1.15 -5.02
C GLN A 90 -23.66 1.85 -4.16
N ASP A 91 -23.33 2.15 -2.91
CA ASP A 91 -24.25 2.74 -1.92
C ASP A 91 -24.41 4.26 -2.07
N HIS A 92 -23.41 4.96 -2.61
CA HIS A 92 -23.37 6.44 -2.65
C HIS A 92 -23.53 7.02 -4.06
N ALA A 93 -23.47 6.20 -5.11
CA ALA A 93 -23.74 6.65 -6.45
C ALA A 93 -25.25 6.60 -6.73
N GLU A 94 -25.84 7.78 -6.89
CA GLU A 94 -27.26 7.98 -7.19
C GLU A 94 -27.63 7.50 -8.61
N SER A 95 -26.70 7.57 -9.55
CA SER A 95 -26.93 7.26 -10.96
C SER A 95 -27.02 5.75 -11.23
N GLU A 96 -27.91 5.35 -12.14
CA GLU A 96 -27.96 3.96 -12.64
C GLU A 96 -26.65 3.56 -13.33
N ARG A 97 -25.99 4.51 -14.00
CA ARG A 97 -24.66 4.33 -14.60
C ARG A 97 -23.62 5.14 -13.83
N ILE A 98 -22.53 4.48 -13.45
CA ILE A 98 -21.42 5.06 -12.71
C ILE A 98 -20.21 5.10 -13.62
N LEU A 99 -19.82 6.28 -14.08
CA LEU A 99 -18.62 6.46 -14.88
C LEU A 99 -17.43 6.79 -13.96
N LEU A 100 -16.50 5.82 -13.82
CA LEU A 100 -15.36 5.89 -12.91
C LEU A 100 -14.05 6.14 -13.68
N GLY A 101 -13.41 7.26 -13.40
CA GLY A 101 -12.04 7.54 -13.80
C GLY A 101 -11.03 6.91 -12.85
N VAL A 102 -9.85 6.55 -13.36
CA VAL A 102 -8.72 6.04 -12.57
C VAL A 102 -7.42 6.71 -13.04
N ASP A 103 -6.53 7.02 -12.11
CA ASP A 103 -5.25 7.68 -12.44
C ASP A 103 -4.23 6.75 -13.14
N HIS A 104 -4.24 5.46 -12.81
CA HIS A 104 -3.34 4.44 -13.34
C HIS A 104 -4.13 3.21 -13.82
N PRO A 105 -4.69 3.24 -15.04
CA PRO A 105 -5.57 2.19 -15.55
C PRO A 105 -4.99 0.78 -15.46
N LEU A 106 -3.70 0.61 -15.73
CA LEU A 106 -3.03 -0.70 -15.64
C LEU A 106 -3.00 -1.26 -14.22
N ARG A 107 -2.81 -0.42 -13.21
CA ARG A 107 -2.75 -0.84 -11.80
C ARG A 107 -4.14 -1.15 -11.24
N HIS A 108 -5.15 -0.42 -11.70
CA HIS A 108 -6.52 -0.56 -11.22
C HIS A 108 -7.32 -1.63 -11.97
N ARG A 109 -6.96 -1.95 -13.22
CA ARG A 109 -7.74 -2.85 -14.08
C ARG A 109 -8.01 -4.22 -13.45
N PHE A 110 -6.98 -4.90 -12.97
CA PHE A 110 -7.16 -6.26 -12.43
C PHE A 110 -7.88 -6.26 -11.07
N PRO A 111 -7.49 -5.46 -10.07
CA PRO A 111 -8.20 -5.41 -8.80
C PRO A 111 -9.66 -4.99 -8.98
N LEU A 112 -9.92 -3.92 -9.74
CA LEU A 112 -11.31 -3.48 -9.99
C LEU A 112 -12.09 -4.57 -10.71
N GLY A 113 -11.58 -5.13 -11.81
CA GLY A 113 -12.29 -6.18 -12.53
C GLY A 113 -12.63 -7.38 -11.65
N TYR A 114 -11.71 -7.80 -10.77
CA TYR A 114 -11.93 -8.90 -9.84
C TYR A 114 -13.05 -8.61 -8.82
N TYR A 115 -13.05 -7.43 -8.19
CA TYR A 115 -14.03 -7.10 -7.15
C TYR A 115 -15.38 -6.66 -7.72
N VAL A 116 -15.39 -5.96 -8.87
CA VAL A 116 -16.60 -5.56 -9.57
C VAL A 116 -17.40 -6.77 -10.04
N ALA A 117 -16.72 -7.83 -10.51
CA ALA A 117 -17.37 -9.09 -10.87
C ALA A 117 -18.00 -9.83 -9.68
N ARG A 118 -17.71 -9.41 -8.44
CA ARG A 118 -18.21 -10.02 -7.19
C ARG A 118 -19.25 -9.15 -6.49
N THR A 119 -19.63 -8.02 -7.08
CA THR A 119 -20.65 -7.10 -6.55
C THR A 119 -21.72 -6.84 -7.60
N GLU A 120 -22.88 -6.35 -7.16
CA GLU A 120 -24.02 -6.07 -8.06
C GLU A 120 -23.78 -4.82 -8.92
N ILE A 121 -22.77 -4.01 -8.59
CA ILE A 121 -22.43 -2.79 -9.32
C ILE A 121 -21.90 -3.07 -10.74
N GLY A 122 -21.57 -4.33 -11.08
CA GLY A 122 -20.84 -4.68 -12.30
C GLY A 122 -21.46 -4.17 -13.60
N GLU A 123 -22.79 -4.17 -13.69
CA GLU A 123 -23.52 -3.65 -14.86
C GLU A 123 -23.61 -2.12 -14.87
N ARG A 124 -23.55 -1.50 -13.69
CA ARG A 124 -23.66 -0.05 -13.47
C ARG A 124 -22.31 0.66 -13.64
N LEU A 125 -21.23 0.02 -13.23
CA LEU A 125 -19.90 0.63 -13.18
C LEU A 125 -19.16 0.49 -14.51
N GLN A 126 -18.78 1.62 -15.09
CA GLN A 126 -18.00 1.68 -16.31
C GLN A 126 -16.73 2.50 -16.09
N LEU A 127 -15.59 1.99 -16.54
CA LEU A 127 -14.35 2.73 -16.50
C LEU A 127 -14.30 3.77 -17.63
N ALA A 128 -13.99 5.01 -17.29
CA ALA A 128 -13.70 6.05 -18.28
C ALA A 128 -12.34 5.74 -18.93
N THR A 129 -12.39 5.19 -20.14
CA THR A 129 -11.20 4.76 -20.90
C THR A 129 -10.75 5.79 -21.94
N ARG A 130 -11.64 6.70 -22.33
CA ARG A 130 -11.39 7.74 -23.33
C ARG A 130 -11.29 9.10 -22.66
N SER A 131 -10.39 9.96 -23.13
CA SER A 131 -10.19 11.31 -22.62
C SER A 131 -11.43 12.21 -22.74
N GLU A 132 -12.31 11.92 -23.69
CA GLU A 132 -13.58 12.63 -23.93
C GLU A 132 -14.64 12.31 -22.88
N GLN A 133 -14.53 11.17 -22.20
CA GLN A 133 -15.47 10.76 -21.17
C GLN A 133 -15.11 11.45 -19.86
N VAL A 134 -15.91 12.44 -19.46
CA VAL A 134 -15.75 13.08 -18.15
C VAL A 134 -16.37 12.17 -17.07
N PRO A 135 -15.58 11.56 -16.19
CA PRO A 135 -16.13 10.65 -15.19
C PRO A 135 -16.90 11.42 -14.12
N ASP A 136 -17.87 10.75 -13.51
CA ASP A 136 -18.62 11.27 -12.36
C ASP A 136 -17.82 11.06 -11.06
N TRP A 137 -17.02 9.99 -11.03
CA TRP A 137 -16.20 9.60 -9.90
C TRP A 137 -14.75 9.40 -10.33
N LEU A 138 -13.82 9.70 -9.44
CA LEU A 138 -12.39 9.50 -9.67
C LEU A 138 -11.81 8.66 -8.53
N LEU A 139 -11.18 7.55 -8.88
CA LEU A 139 -10.41 6.72 -7.95
C LEU A 139 -8.92 7.01 -8.16
N VAL A 140 -8.29 7.54 -7.11
CA VAL A 140 -6.87 7.89 -7.09
C VAL A 140 -6.16 7.00 -6.08
N HIS A 141 -4.97 6.53 -6.43
CA HIS A 141 -4.11 5.85 -5.47
C HIS A 141 -3.13 6.86 -4.86
N ASP A 142 -2.93 6.78 -3.55
CA ASP A 142 -1.97 7.63 -2.84
C ASP A 142 -0.96 6.78 -2.06
N LEU A 143 0.32 7.07 -2.32
CA LEU A 143 1.46 6.46 -1.64
C LEU A 143 1.84 7.20 -0.36
N ASN A 144 1.38 8.45 -0.20
CA ASN A 144 1.67 9.24 0.97
C ASN A 144 0.81 8.76 2.14
N ARG A 145 1.48 8.35 3.22
CA ARG A 145 0.84 7.70 4.36
C ARG A 145 0.51 8.68 5.48
N ILE A 146 1.19 9.81 5.49
CA ILE A 146 1.18 10.78 6.59
C ILE A 146 0.47 12.05 6.14
N ALA A 147 0.65 12.46 4.88
CA ALA A 147 -0.04 13.64 4.39
C ALA A 147 -1.55 13.40 4.33
N GLN A 148 -2.29 14.43 4.72
CA GLN A 148 -3.70 14.51 4.41
C GLN A 148 -3.83 14.71 2.90
N PRO A 149 -4.59 13.87 2.18
CA PRO A 149 -4.80 14.06 0.75
C PRO A 149 -5.52 15.39 0.51
N SER A 150 -5.27 15.99 -0.65
CA SER A 150 -5.94 17.22 -1.06
C SER A 150 -7.46 17.03 -1.07
N GLU A 151 -8.20 18.01 -0.55
CA GLU A 151 -9.66 17.97 -0.56
C GLU A 151 -10.22 18.05 -1.98
N THR A 152 -9.48 18.65 -2.90
CA THR A 152 -9.83 18.75 -4.31
C THR A 152 -8.68 18.34 -5.21
N VAL A 153 -9.03 17.81 -6.38
CA VAL A 153 -8.09 17.51 -7.47
C VAL A 153 -8.69 17.95 -8.80
N THR A 154 -7.83 18.44 -9.70
CA THR A 154 -8.23 18.85 -11.04
C THR A 154 -7.71 17.83 -12.05
N SER A 155 -8.58 17.31 -12.90
CA SER A 155 -8.17 16.41 -13.99
C SER A 155 -7.35 17.17 -15.05
N ALA A 156 -6.68 16.44 -15.93
CA ALA A 156 -5.99 17.05 -17.09
C ALA A 156 -6.92 17.85 -18.02
N THR A 157 -8.24 17.60 -17.96
CA THR A 157 -9.26 18.32 -18.74
C THR A 157 -9.83 19.53 -18.00
N GLY A 158 -9.29 19.89 -16.82
CA GLY A 158 -9.75 21.03 -16.02
C GLY A 158 -10.97 20.75 -15.14
N VAL A 159 -11.46 19.52 -15.09
CA VAL A 159 -12.64 19.15 -14.29
C VAL A 159 -12.21 18.98 -12.83
N GLN A 160 -12.93 19.63 -11.91
CA GLN A 160 -12.66 19.54 -10.48
C GLN A 160 -13.41 18.37 -9.84
N PHE A 161 -12.72 17.70 -8.93
CA PHE A 161 -13.27 16.62 -8.12
C PHE A 161 -12.99 16.90 -6.66
N ARG A 162 -13.95 16.57 -5.79
CA ARG A 162 -13.86 16.74 -4.34
C ARG A 162 -13.81 15.39 -3.63
N LEU A 163 -12.89 15.27 -2.68
CA LEU A 163 -12.65 14.06 -1.91
C LEU A 163 -13.91 13.69 -1.11
N GLN A 164 -14.35 12.45 -1.25
CA GLN A 164 -15.51 11.91 -0.53
C GLN A 164 -15.10 10.85 0.49
N LYS A 165 -14.14 9.98 0.12
CA LYS A 165 -13.76 8.86 0.98
C LYS A 165 -12.29 8.48 0.83
N ILE A 166 -11.68 8.12 1.95
CA ILE A 166 -10.32 7.59 2.05
C ILE A 166 -10.41 6.16 2.58
N PHE A 167 -9.82 5.21 1.86
CA PHE A 167 -9.59 3.86 2.33
C PHE A 167 -8.10 3.66 2.57
N ARG A 168 -7.70 3.66 3.84
CA ARG A 168 -6.29 3.56 4.23
C ARG A 168 -5.81 2.13 4.18
N THR A 169 -4.57 1.92 3.73
CA THR A 169 -3.96 0.59 3.60
C THR A 169 -2.87 0.34 4.64
N ALA A 170 -2.45 -0.92 4.79
CA ALA A 170 -1.23 -1.26 5.50
C ALA A 170 0.02 -0.60 4.87
N PRO A 171 0.95 -0.08 5.69
CA PRO A 171 2.10 0.73 5.26
C PRO A 171 3.20 -0.03 4.52
N LEU A 172 3.04 -1.26 4.05
CA LEU A 172 4.10 -1.93 3.26
C LEU A 172 3.57 -2.70 2.04
N SER A 173 2.25 -2.83 1.91
CA SER A 173 1.67 -3.80 0.98
C SER A 173 0.55 -3.24 0.10
N GLY A 174 0.31 -1.94 0.10
CA GLY A 174 -0.74 -1.34 -0.72
C GLY A 174 -0.63 0.17 -0.87
N TRP A 175 -1.70 0.74 -1.40
CA TRP A 175 -1.91 2.17 -1.65
C TRP A 175 -3.18 2.61 -0.94
N ASN A 176 -3.22 3.84 -0.42
CA ASN A 176 -4.49 4.42 -0.02
C ASN A 176 -5.37 4.56 -1.27
N LEU A 177 -6.65 4.23 -1.17
CA LEU A 177 -7.61 4.51 -2.22
C LEU A 177 -8.41 5.74 -1.84
N LEU A 178 -8.39 6.73 -2.71
CA LEU A 178 -9.09 7.99 -2.55
C LEU A 178 -10.21 8.06 -3.57
N ILE A 179 -11.43 8.25 -3.11
CA ILE A 179 -12.59 8.45 -3.98
C ILE A 179 -12.95 9.92 -3.96
N TYR A 180 -12.98 10.50 -5.15
CA TYR A 180 -13.46 11.85 -5.38
C TYR A 180 -14.73 11.80 -6.24
N ARG A 181 -15.63 12.76 -6.02
CA ARG A 181 -16.83 13.01 -6.83
C ARG A 181 -16.61 14.28 -7.63
N ARG A 182 -17.07 14.31 -8.88
CA ARG A 182 -17.06 15.53 -9.69
C ARG A 182 -17.84 16.63 -8.97
N ASP A 183 -17.25 17.81 -8.86
CA ASP A 183 -17.94 18.98 -8.34
C ASP A 183 -18.84 19.54 -9.45
N ASN A 184 -20.16 19.48 -9.26
CA ASN A 184 -21.14 19.98 -10.22
C ASN A 184 -21.57 21.42 -9.90
N SER A 185 -20.77 22.17 -9.11
CA SER A 185 -21.04 23.58 -8.84
C SER A 185 -20.78 24.42 -10.11
N GLU A 186 -21.76 24.44 -11.01
CA GLU A 186 -22.06 25.55 -11.91
C GLU A 186 -23.08 26.48 -11.26
#